data_AF-A0A0F9KK26-F1
#
_entry.id   AF-A0A0F9KK26-F1
#
_cell.length_a   1.000
_cell.length_b   1.000
_cell.length_c   1.000
_cell.angle_alpha   90.00
_cell.angle_beta   90.00
_cell.angle_gamma   90.00
#
_symmetry.space_group_name_H-M   'P 1'
#
loop_
_entity.id
_entity.type
_entity.pdbx_description
1 polymer ?
#
loop_
_entity_poly.entity_id
_entity_poly.type
_entity_poly.pdbx_seq_one_letter_code
_entity_poly.pdbx_strand_id
1 'polypeptide(L)'
;LMDVPVNKICIENPIGIISTKIRKPDQIIHPWQFGHGETKATCLTLINLPKLKPTNIVEGREARIHKMSPGKDRGKQRSIILQGFADAFASQWG
;
A
#
# COMPACT_ATOMS: atom_id res chain seq x y z
N LEU A 1 -5.17 17.60 5.27
CA LEU A 1 -5.43 16.18 4.95
C LEU A 1 -6.11 15.46 6.11
N MET A 2 -5.75 15.71 7.37
CA MET A 2 -6.44 15.08 8.49
C MET A 2 -7.73 15.82 8.88
N ASP A 3 -7.84 17.12 8.57
CA ASP A 3 -8.99 17.95 8.93
C ASP A 3 -10.03 18.10 7.80
N VAL A 4 -9.97 17.24 6.77
CA VAL A 4 -11.04 17.25 5.75
C VAL A 4 -12.31 16.65 6.34
N PRO A 5 -13.50 17.15 5.96
CA PRO A 5 -14.79 16.67 6.46
C PRO A 5 -15.20 15.33 5.80
N VAL A 6 -14.31 14.34 5.86
CA VAL A 6 -14.54 12.99 5.34
C VAL A 6 -14.39 12.01 6.49
N ASN A 7 -15.43 11.23 6.77
CA ASN A 7 -15.46 10.36 7.94
C ASN A 7 -14.51 9.15 7.80
N LYS A 8 -14.31 8.64 6.57
CA LYS A 8 -13.48 7.46 6.28
C LYS A 8 -12.26 7.88 5.47
N ILE A 9 -11.06 7.72 6.03
CA ILE A 9 -9.81 8.14 5.38
C ILE A 9 -8.80 7.00 5.43
N CYS A 10 -8.19 6.70 4.29
CA CYS A 10 -6.99 5.86 4.20
C CYS A 10 -5.85 6.71 3.63
N ILE A 11 -4.71 6.71 4.32
CA ILE A 11 -3.44 7.25 3.80
C ILE A 11 -2.56 6.07 3.42
N GLU A 12 -2.33 5.89 2.12
CA GLU A 12 -1.40 4.90 1.57
C GLU A 12 -0.04 5.57 1.34
N ASN A 13 1.02 4.95 1.86
CA ASN A 13 2.37 5.43 1.64
C ASN A 13 3.42 4.31 1.75
N PRO A 14 4.58 4.43 1.09
CA PRO A 14 5.72 3.57 1.40
C PRO A 14 6.21 3.82 2.84
N ILE A 15 6.97 2.87 3.39
CA ILE A 15 7.70 3.10 4.65
C ILE A 15 8.57 4.35 4.51
N GLY A 16 8.43 5.31 5.43
CA GLY A 16 9.14 6.58 5.35
C GLY A 16 8.77 7.57 6.45
N ILE A 17 8.97 8.86 6.17
CA ILE A 17 8.92 9.95 7.14
C ILE A 17 7.52 10.22 7.73
N ILE A 18 6.46 9.81 7.05
CA ILE A 18 5.07 9.97 7.51
C ILE A 18 4.87 9.27 8.86
N SER A 19 5.42 8.06 9.01
CA SER A 19 5.34 7.27 10.24
C SER A 19 6.00 7.97 11.45
N THR A 20 6.97 8.84 11.18
CA THR A 20 7.70 9.62 12.20
C THR A 20 7.04 10.97 12.47
N LYS A 21 6.51 11.64 11.44
CA LYS A 21 5.96 13.00 11.56
C LYS A 21 4.49 13.05 11.96
N ILE A 22 3.71 12.01 11.68
CA ILE A 22 2.26 12.00 11.91
C ILE A 22 1.93 10.95 12.99
N ARG A 23 1.97 9.67 12.63
CA ARG A 23 1.75 8.52 13.52
C ARG A 23 2.20 7.24 12.84
N LYS A 24 2.39 6.17 13.62
CA LYS A 24 2.62 4.83 13.07
C LYS A 24 1.41 4.37 12.23
N PRO A 25 1.64 3.62 11.15
CA PRO A 25 0.55 3.06 10.36
C PRO A 25 -0.21 2.00 11.16
N ASP A 26 -1.51 1.88 10.90
CA ASP A 26 -2.38 0.90 11.56
C ASP A 26 -2.23 -0.49 10.94
N GLN A 27 -1.73 -0.54 9.69
CA GLN A 27 -1.43 -1.76 8.97
C GLN A 27 -0.29 -1.56 7.97
N ILE A 28 0.52 -2.61 7.78
CA ILE A 28 1.46 -2.73 6.66
C ILE A 28 1.01 -3.91 5.81
N ILE A 29 0.91 -3.70 4.51
CA ILE A 29 0.51 -4.70 3.52
C ILE A 29 1.58 -4.87 2.46
N HIS A 30 1.52 -5.99 1.74
CA HIS A 30 2.43 -6.32 0.65
C HIS A 30 1.69 -6.88 -0.56
N PRO A 31 2.21 -6.69 -1.78
CA PRO A 31 1.62 -7.22 -3.01
C PRO A 31 1.28 -8.71 -2.98
N TRP A 32 2.13 -9.54 -2.36
CA TRP A 32 1.94 -11.00 -2.33
C TRP A 32 0.70 -11.44 -1.55
N GLN A 33 0.10 -10.54 -0.76
CA GLN A 33 -1.17 -10.76 -0.07
C GLN A 33 -2.39 -10.56 -1.00
N PHE A 34 -2.18 -10.04 -2.21
CA PHE A 34 -3.23 -9.61 -3.15
C PHE A 34 -2.93 -10.05 -4.59
N GLY A 35 -2.27 -11.19 -4.79
CA GLY A 35 -2.08 -11.81 -6.10
C GLY A 35 -0.81 -11.41 -6.86
N HIS A 36 0.11 -10.67 -6.23
CA HIS A 36 1.30 -10.12 -6.88
C HIS A 36 2.56 -10.55 -6.11
N GLY A 37 3.40 -11.45 -6.65
CA GLY A 37 4.53 -12.08 -5.92
C GLY A 37 5.67 -11.15 -5.45
N GLU A 38 5.54 -9.84 -5.65
CA GLU A 38 6.53 -8.85 -5.26
C GLU A 38 6.48 -8.51 -3.76
N THR A 39 7.63 -8.13 -3.22
CA THR A 39 7.74 -7.54 -1.88
C THR A 39 7.95 -6.04 -2.00
N LYS A 40 6.92 -5.30 -1.58
CA LYS A 40 6.98 -3.85 -1.38
C LYS A 40 6.05 -3.49 -0.23
N ALA A 41 6.63 -3.07 0.89
CA ALA A 41 5.82 -2.67 2.04
C ALA A 41 5.06 -1.39 1.72
N THR A 42 3.74 -1.45 1.89
CA THR A 42 2.82 -0.32 1.81
C THR A 42 2.19 -0.14 3.19
N CYS A 43 2.36 1.05 3.75
CA CYS A 43 1.76 1.46 5.02
C CYS A 43 0.37 2.02 4.76
N LEU A 44 -0.58 1.67 5.62
CA LEU A 44 -1.93 2.21 5.66
C LEU A 44 -2.18 2.86 7.03
N THR A 45 -2.50 4.15 7.03
CA THR A 45 -3.10 4.82 8.19
C THR A 45 -4.59 4.94 7.95
N LEU A 46 -5.39 4.42 8.87
CA LEU A 46 -6.83 4.23 8.72
C LEU A 46 -7.60 5.06 9.75
N ILE A 47 -8.54 5.87 9.28
CA ILE A 47 -9.48 6.63 10.11
C ILE A 47 -10.87 6.12 9.78
N ASN A 48 -11.53 5.50 10.78
CA ASN A 48 -12.86 4.88 10.66
C ASN A 48 -13.00 3.89 9.49
N LEU A 49 -11.91 3.22 9.13
CA LEU A 49 -11.88 2.13 8.16
C LEU A 49 -11.44 0.82 8.83
N PRO A 50 -12.04 -0.32 8.46
CA PRO A 50 -11.54 -1.61 8.90
C PRO A 50 -10.20 -1.92 8.23
N LYS A 51 -9.36 -2.72 8.90
CA LYS A 51 -8.11 -3.22 8.31
C LYS A 51 -8.40 -3.96 7.00
N LEU A 52 -7.55 -3.73 6.00
CA LEU A 52 -7.65 -4.40 4.71
C LEU A 52 -7.28 -5.88 4.86
N LYS A 53 -8.16 -6.77 4.43
CA LYS A 53 -7.90 -8.22 4.47
C LYS A 53 -7.20 -8.65 3.18
N PRO A 54 -6.16 -9.51 3.26
CA PRO A 54 -5.60 -10.18 2.09
C PRO A 54 -6.69 -10.87 1.27
N THR A 55 -6.66 -10.75 -0.05
CA THR A 55 -7.66 -11.34 -0.95
C THR A 55 -7.12 -12.53 -1.75
N ASN A 56 -5.81 -12.57 -1.99
CA ASN A 56 -5.17 -13.63 -2.74
C ASN A 56 -3.70 -13.76 -2.32
N ILE A 57 -3.40 -14.71 -1.44
CA ILE A 57 -2.03 -14.92 -0.96
C ILE A 57 -1.31 -15.81 -1.96
N VAL A 58 -0.27 -15.28 -2.60
CA VAL A 58 0.54 -16.01 -3.58
C VAL A 58 1.92 -16.35 -3.03
N GLU A 59 2.49 -17.42 -3.56
CA GLU A 59 3.89 -17.77 -3.35
C GLU A 59 4.82 -16.88 -4.20
N GLY A 60 6.08 -16.81 -3.82
CA GLY A 60 7.05 -15.86 -4.38
C GLY A 60 7.14 -14.59 -3.55
N ARG A 61 8.37 -14.22 -3.17
CA ARG A 61 8.67 -13.01 -2.41
C ARG A 61 9.81 -12.26 -3.07
N GLU A 62 9.54 -11.73 -4.25
CA GLU A 62 10.56 -11.09 -5.05
C GLU A 62 10.67 -9.60 -4.74
N ALA A 63 11.84 -9.15 -4.31
CA ALA A 63 12.14 -7.73 -4.14
C ALA A 63 12.32 -6.99 -5.48
N ARG A 64 11.56 -7.35 -6.54
CA ARG A 64 11.67 -6.80 -7.90
C ARG A 64 11.64 -5.28 -7.89
N ILE A 65 10.66 -4.71 -7.17
CA ILE A 65 10.44 -3.26 -7.12
C ILE A 65 11.65 -2.54 -6.50
N HIS A 66 12.26 -3.11 -5.46
CA HIS A 66 13.48 -2.58 -4.85
C HIS A 66 14.69 -2.70 -5.79
N LYS A 67 14.82 -3.84 -6.48
CA LYS A 67 15.92 -4.17 -7.40
C LYS A 67 15.83 -3.53 -8.79
N MET A 68 14.78 -2.74 -9.09
CA MET A 68 14.64 -2.07 -10.39
C MET A 68 15.87 -1.20 -10.69
N SER A 69 16.39 -1.27 -11.92
CA SER A 69 17.51 -0.44 -12.38
C SER A 69 17.18 1.05 -12.29
N PRO A 70 18.16 1.92 -11.98
CA PRO A 70 17.98 3.36 -12.06
C PRO A 70 17.59 3.77 -13.49
N GLY A 71 16.70 4.77 -13.59
CA GLY A 71 16.19 5.24 -14.88
C GLY A 71 15.16 6.35 -14.68
N LYS A 72 14.89 7.12 -15.74
CA LYS A 72 13.97 8.26 -15.71
C LYS A 72 12.59 7.89 -15.19
N ASP A 73 12.10 6.70 -15.55
CA ASP A 73 10.75 6.23 -15.18
C ASP A 73 10.72 5.41 -13.89
N ARG A 74 11.87 5.14 -13.26
CA ARG A 74 11.94 4.29 -12.05
C ARG A 74 11.03 4.81 -10.94
N GLY A 75 11.02 6.13 -10.73
CA GLY A 75 10.16 6.75 -9.72
C GLY A 75 8.68 6.51 -10.00
N LYS A 76 8.25 6.75 -11.24
CA LYS A 76 6.88 6.52 -11.70
C LYS A 76 6.48 5.06 -11.54
N GLN A 77 7.30 4.13 -12.03
CA GLN A 77 7.02 2.69 -11.97
C GLN A 77 6.91 2.18 -10.54
N ARG A 78 7.72 2.72 -9.62
CA ARG A 78 7.67 2.39 -8.19
C ARG A 78 6.47 3.02 -7.47
N SER A 79 5.79 4.00 -8.05
CA SER A 79 4.59 4.61 -7.47
C SER A 79 3.28 4.04 -8.02
N ILE A 80 3.34 3.09 -8.96
CA ILE A 80 2.15 2.41 -9.47
C ILE A 80 1.52 1.57 -8.35
N ILE A 81 0.20 1.70 -8.19
CA ILE A 81 -0.62 0.81 -7.37
C ILE A 81 -0.92 -0.44 -8.21
N LEU A 82 -0.70 -1.61 -7.60
CA LEU A 82 -0.96 -2.89 -8.26
C LEU A 82 -2.45 -3.19 -8.24
N GLN A 83 -2.95 -3.82 -9.30
CA GLN A 83 -4.38 -4.09 -9.49
C GLN A 83 -5.01 -4.79 -8.27
N GLY A 84 -4.30 -5.74 -7.66
CA GLY A 84 -4.81 -6.46 -6.49
C GLY A 84 -5.09 -5.59 -5.26
N PHE A 85 -4.33 -4.50 -5.08
CA PHE A 85 -4.65 -3.50 -4.05
C PHE A 85 -5.90 -2.72 -4.43
N ALA A 86 -6.02 -2.27 -5.68
CA ALA A 86 -7.17 -1.50 -6.14
C ALA A 86 -8.48 -2.31 -5.98
N ASP A 87 -8.46 -3.58 -6.38
CA ASP A 87 -9.60 -4.48 -6.24
C ASP A 87 -9.97 -4.73 -4.77
N ALA A 88 -8.96 -4.88 -3.90
CA ALA A 88 -9.18 -5.05 -2.47
C ALA A 88 -9.76 -3.79 -1.80
N PHE A 89 -9.27 -2.61 -2.17
CA PHE A 89 -9.84 -1.34 -1.70
C PHE A 89 -11.29 -1.18 -2.15
N ALA A 90 -11.57 -1.41 -3.44
CA ALA A 90 -12.91 -1.29 -3.98
C ALA A 90 -13.90 -2.29 -3.33
N SER A 91 -13.49 -3.55 -3.15
CA SER A 91 -14.36 -4.58 -2.60
C SER A 91 -14.62 -4.45 -1.09
N GLN A 92 -13.68 -3.90 -0.32
CA GLN A 92 -13.78 -3.86 1.15
C GLN A 92 -14.14 -2.48 1.71
N TRP A 93 -13.84 -1.40 0.99
CA TRP A 93 -14.08 -0.03 1.44
C TRP A 93 -14.98 0.78 0.50
N GLY A 94 -15.28 0.26 -0.69
CA GLY A 94 -16.18 0.88 -1.69
C GLY A 94 -17.65 0.80 -1.34
#